data_AF-A0A2H6MWJ1-F1
#
_entry.id   AF-A0A2H6MWJ1-F1
#
_cell.length_a   1.000
_cell.length_b   1.000
_cell.length_c   1.000
_cell.angle_alpha   90.00
_cell.angle_beta   90.00
_cell.angle_gamma   90.00
#
_symmetry.space_group_name_H-M   'P 1'
#
loop_
_entity.id
_entity.type
_entity.pdbx_description
1 polymer ?
#
loop_
_entity_poly.entity_id
_entity_poly.type
_entity_poly.pdbx_seq_one_letter_code
_entity_poly.pdbx_strand_id
1 'polypeptide(L)'
;YILSAMDCLRYEMRRHDVKVCIVEPGNFIAGTSLYSPERIQSIADKMWDELPEIVRRDYGRKYFDEQIAKMESYCTSGSSDTSPVVESIGHALTSTTPYTRYHPMDYYWWLRMQVMTHMPAAISDRLYIY
;
A
#
# COMPACT_ATOMS: atom_id res chain seq x y z
N TYR A 1 -5.48 -4.90 -10.39
CA TYR A 1 -5.42 -6.32 -10.80
C TYR A 1 -5.62 -7.29 -9.64
N ILE A 2 -4.89 -7.19 -8.53
CA ILE A 2 -5.07 -8.12 -7.39
C ILE A 2 -6.46 -8.01 -6.75
N LEU A 3 -6.91 -6.78 -6.43
CA LEU A 3 -8.22 -6.58 -5.78
C LEU A 3 -9.39 -7.04 -6.64
N SER A 4 -9.37 -6.71 -7.94
CA SER A 4 -10.37 -7.18 -8.90
C SER A 4 -10.37 -8.70 -9.03
N ALA A 5 -9.20 -9.35 -8.99
CA ALA A 5 -9.12 -10.82 -9.03
C ALA A 5 -9.67 -11.46 -7.76
N MET A 6 -9.40 -10.88 -6.59
CA MET A 6 -9.97 -11.35 -5.31
C MET A 6 -11.50 -11.17 -5.27
N ASP A 7 -12.02 -10.10 -5.85
CA ASP A 7 -13.46 -9.89 -5.98
C ASP A 7 -14.11 -10.97 -6.85
N CYS A 8 -13.51 -11.32 -7.99
CA CYS A 8 -13.97 -12.44 -8.82
C CYS A 8 -13.93 -13.77 -8.04
N LEU A 9 -12.81 -14.06 -7.39
CA LEU A 9 -12.63 -15.28 -6.61
C LEU A 9 -13.69 -15.41 -5.51
N ARG A 10 -14.05 -14.30 -4.84
CA ARG A 10 -15.12 -14.30 -3.83
C ARG A 10 -16.47 -14.71 -4.40
N TYR A 11 -16.81 -14.25 -5.60
CA TYR A 11 -18.06 -14.66 -6.26
C TYR A 11 -18.03 -16.12 -6.67
N GLU A 12 -16.90 -16.60 -7.20
CA GLU A 12 -16.73 -18.00 -7.61
C GLU A 12 -16.80 -18.97 -6.43
N MET A 13 -16.15 -18.64 -5.32
CA MET A 13 -16.07 -19.50 -4.13
C MET A 13 -17.37 -19.53 -3.32
N ARG A 14 -18.26 -18.56 -3.52
CA ARG A 14 -19.57 -18.51 -2.83
C ARG A 14 -20.41 -19.76 -3.06
N ARG A 15 -20.32 -20.37 -4.25
CA ARG A 15 -21.05 -21.62 -4.57
C ARG A 15 -20.54 -22.84 -3.80
N HIS A 16 -19.33 -22.75 -3.26
CA HIS A 16 -18.68 -23.79 -2.48
C HIS A 16 -18.79 -23.55 -0.96
N ASP A 17 -19.61 -22.58 -0.54
CA ASP A 17 -19.74 -22.13 0.86
C ASP A 17 -18.41 -21.66 1.48
N VAL A 18 -17.47 -21.23 0.63
CA VAL A 18 -16.17 -20.69 1.06
C VAL A 18 -16.23 -19.16 1.06
N LYS A 19 -15.91 -18.56 2.21
CA LYS A 19 -15.83 -17.12 2.38
C LYS A 19 -14.41 -16.63 2.06
N VAL A 20 -14.32 -15.61 1.21
CA VAL A 20 -13.06 -14.94 0.86
C VAL A 20 -13.08 -13.55 1.48
N CYS A 21 -12.04 -13.24 2.26
CA CYS A 21 -11.85 -11.94 2.90
C CYS A 21 -10.53 -11.33 2.41
N ILE A 22 -10.50 -10.01 2.23
CA ILE A 22 -9.30 -9.26 1.84
C ILE A 22 -8.87 -8.41 3.04
N VAL A 23 -7.59 -8.48 3.41
CA VAL A 23 -7.00 -7.62 4.44
C VAL A 23 -6.03 -6.66 3.75
N GLU A 24 -6.37 -5.38 3.77
CA GLU A 24 -5.64 -4.31 3.08
C GLU A 24 -5.00 -3.37 4.12
N PRO A 25 -3.81 -3.73 4.63
CA PRO A 25 -3.14 -2.92 5.64
C PRO A 25 -2.65 -1.58 5.07
N GLY A 26 -2.69 -0.56 5.93
CA GLY A 26 -2.02 0.72 5.69
C GLY A 26 -0.49 0.61 5.81
N ASN A 27 0.17 1.73 6.13
CA ASN A 27 1.62 1.73 6.30
C ASN A 27 2.04 1.12 7.66
N PHE A 28 2.44 -0.15 7.66
CA PHE A 28 3.08 -0.82 8.80
C PHE A 28 4.57 -1.09 8.55
N ILE A 29 5.19 -0.39 7.60
CA ILE A 29 6.58 -0.66 7.22
C ILE A 29 7.50 -0.51 8.43
N ALA A 30 7.27 0.47 9.31
CA ALA A 30 8.05 0.63 10.53
C ALA A 30 7.94 -0.56 11.51
N GLY A 31 6.79 -1.26 11.53
CA GLY A 31 6.57 -2.46 12.35
C GLY A 31 7.01 -3.75 11.69
N THR A 32 7.40 -3.71 10.41
CA THR A 32 7.83 -4.87 9.63
C THR A 32 9.27 -4.68 9.16
N SER A 33 10.17 -5.62 9.45
CA SER A 33 11.57 -5.53 8.98
C SER A 33 11.73 -5.79 7.46
N LEU A 34 10.72 -5.47 6.65
CA LEU A 34 10.69 -5.68 5.20
C LEU A 34 11.66 -4.73 4.46
N TYR A 35 11.82 -3.51 4.98
CA TYR A 35 12.67 -2.47 4.41
C TYR A 35 13.70 -2.02 5.44
N SER A 36 14.98 -2.21 5.14
CA SER A 36 16.08 -1.58 5.89
C SER A 36 16.66 -0.43 5.07
N PRO A 37 17.17 0.64 5.70
CA PRO A 37 17.79 1.75 4.98
C PRO A 37 18.88 1.29 3.99
N GLU A 38 19.70 0.31 4.40
CA GLU A 38 20.78 -0.24 3.58
C GLU A 38 20.23 -0.94 2.34
N ARG A 39 19.13 -1.68 2.49
CA ARG A 39 18.47 -2.36 1.37
C ARG A 39 17.83 -1.37 0.41
N ILE A 40 17.23 -0.28 0.93
CA ILE A 40 16.65 0.78 0.11
C ILE A 40 17.74 1.45 -0.72
N GLN A 41 18.85 1.85 -0.09
CA GLN A 41 19.98 2.48 -0.76
C GLN A 41 20.61 1.56 -1.82
N SER A 42 20.82 0.28 -1.49
CA SER A 42 21.36 -0.68 -2.46
C SER A 42 20.44 -0.86 -3.69
N ILE A 43 19.12 -0.88 -3.49
CA ILE A 43 18.16 -0.95 -4.59
C ILE A 43 18.16 0.37 -5.38
N ALA A 44 18.23 1.51 -4.70
CA ALA A 44 18.26 2.83 -5.33
C ALA A 44 19.48 3.00 -6.23
N ASP A 45 20.68 2.66 -5.76
CA ASP A 45 21.91 2.75 -6.55
C ASP A 45 21.84 1.82 -7.76
N LYS A 46 21.39 0.58 -7.57
CA LYS A 46 21.20 -0.36 -8.68
C LYS A 46 20.21 0.17 -9.71
N MET A 47 19.08 0.71 -9.27
CA MET A 47 18.08 1.31 -10.17
C MET A 47 18.68 2.48 -10.94
N TRP A 48 19.43 3.35 -10.27
CA TRP A 48 20.12 4.44 -10.93
C TRP A 48 21.07 3.92 -12.00
N ASP A 49 21.88 2.91 -11.67
CA ASP A 49 22.88 2.31 -12.56
C ASP A 49 22.30 1.52 -13.74
N GLU A 50 21.06 1.05 -13.64
CA GLU A 50 20.35 0.35 -14.72
C GLU A 50 19.50 1.30 -15.59
N LEU A 51 19.29 2.56 -15.17
CA LEU A 51 18.53 3.52 -15.96
C LEU A 51 19.21 3.87 -17.29
N PRO A 52 18.46 3.92 -18.41
CA PRO A 52 18.98 4.42 -19.68
C PRO A 52 19.48 5.87 -19.55
N GLU A 53 20.55 6.19 -20.28
CA GLU A 53 21.21 7.50 -20.23
C GLU A 53 20.25 8.66 -20.53
N ILE A 54 19.32 8.47 -21.47
CA ILE A 54 18.28 9.45 -21.78
C ILE A 54 17.40 9.76 -20.57
N VAL A 55 17.00 8.75 -19.80
CA VAL A 55 16.16 8.92 -18.60
C VAL A 55 16.94 9.59 -17.48
N ARG A 56 18.21 9.22 -17.28
CA ARG A 56 19.08 9.90 -16.30
C ARG A 56 19.25 11.37 -16.61
N ARG A 57 19.38 11.74 -17.89
CA ARG A 57 19.53 13.12 -18.31
C ARG A 57 18.23 13.90 -18.13
N ASP A 58 17.09 13.31 -18.48
CA ASP A 58 15.80 14.00 -18.46
C ASP A 58 15.32 14.25 -17.02
N TYR A 59 15.46 13.27 -16.12
CA TYR A 59 15.05 13.41 -14.71
C TYR A 59 16.15 13.96 -13.80
N GLY A 60 17.41 13.59 -14.05
CA GLY A 60 18.56 14.01 -13.25
C GLY A 60 18.71 13.27 -11.92
N ARG A 61 19.95 13.24 -11.41
CA ARG A 61 20.29 12.55 -10.15
C ARG A 61 19.62 13.21 -8.94
N LYS A 62 19.55 14.53 -8.92
CA LYS A 62 18.94 15.29 -7.81
C LYS A 62 17.48 14.91 -7.59
N TYR A 63 16.68 14.86 -8.65
CA TYR A 63 15.27 14.46 -8.55
C TYR A 63 15.14 13.03 -8.05
N PHE A 64 15.98 12.11 -8.56
CA PHE A 64 16.02 10.73 -8.11
C PHE A 64 16.29 10.63 -6.61
N ASP A 65 17.35 11.26 -6.13
CA ASP A 65 17.73 11.26 -4.71
C ASP A 65 16.62 11.86 -3.81
N GLU A 66 15.93 12.92 -4.27
CA GLU A 66 14.77 13.47 -3.58
C GLU A 66 13.60 12.48 -3.47
N GLN A 67 13.36 11.64 -4.49
CA GLN A 67 12.34 10.58 -4.41
C GLN A 67 12.77 9.45 -3.47
N ILE A 68 14.06 9.09 -3.44
CA ILE A 68 14.59 8.09 -2.51
C ILE A 68 14.43 8.58 -1.07
N ALA A 69 14.80 9.83 -0.78
CA ALA A 69 14.63 10.42 0.55
C ALA A 69 13.16 10.43 1.00
N LYS A 70 12.22 10.72 0.08
CA LYS A 70 10.78 10.59 0.38
C LYS A 70 10.42 9.15 0.73
N MET A 71 10.88 8.17 -0.05
CA MET A 71 10.63 6.75 0.22
C MET A 71 11.18 6.31 1.58
N GLU A 72 12.37 6.76 1.96
CA GLU A 72 12.97 6.48 3.28
C GLU A 72 12.12 7.06 4.42
N SER A 73 11.61 8.29 4.26
CA SER A 73 10.69 8.87 5.25
C SER A 73 9.36 8.11 5.35
N TYR A 74 8.86 7.54 4.25
CA TYR A 74 7.69 6.66 4.27
C TYR A 74 7.95 5.36 5.04
N CYS A 75 9.15 4.79 4.94
CA CYS A 75 9.50 3.56 5.64
C CYS A 75 9.54 3.74 7.17
N THR A 76 9.85 4.95 7.64
CA THR A 76 9.98 5.27 9.07
C THR A 76 8.73 5.90 9.68
N SER A 77 7.81 6.44 8.86
CA SER A 77 6.58 7.11 9.32
C SER A 77 5.36 6.18 9.47
N GLY A 78 5.51 4.89 9.20
CA GLY A 78 4.45 3.89 9.37
C GLY A 78 4.15 3.55 10.84
N SER A 79 3.05 2.82 11.07
CA SER A 79 2.76 2.22 12.37
C SER A 79 3.76 1.11 12.68
N SER A 80 4.33 1.14 13.89
CA SER A 80 5.14 0.04 14.43
C SER A 80 4.28 -1.06 15.07
N ASP A 81 3.05 -0.73 15.48
CA ASP A 81 2.12 -1.70 16.04
C ASP A 81 1.39 -2.46 14.93
N THR A 82 1.69 -3.75 14.81
CA THR A 82 1.08 -4.66 13.82
C THR A 82 -0.18 -5.35 14.35
N SER A 83 -0.55 -5.14 15.61
CA SER A 83 -1.72 -5.78 16.25
C SER A 83 -3.01 -5.60 15.45
N PRO A 84 -3.35 -4.43 14.87
CA PRO A 84 -4.56 -4.25 14.09
C PRO A 84 -4.68 -5.21 12.89
N VAL A 85 -3.54 -5.58 12.29
CA VAL A 85 -3.49 -6.52 11.17
C VAL A 85 -3.79 -7.93 11.68
N VAL A 86 -3.15 -8.33 12.77
CA VAL A 86 -3.33 -9.66 13.39
C VAL A 86 -4.76 -9.83 13.88
N GLU A 87 -5.34 -8.82 14.52
CA GLU A 87 -6.73 -8.82 14.97
C GLU A 87 -7.71 -8.92 13.80
N SER A 88 -7.46 -8.20 12.70
CA SER A 88 -8.26 -8.29 11.48
C SER A 88 -8.25 -9.71 10.90
N ILE A 89 -7.08 -10.35 10.85
CA ILE A 89 -6.94 -11.75 10.42
C ILE A 89 -7.66 -12.68 11.40
N GLY A 90 -7.50 -12.47 12.70
CA GLY A 90 -8.16 -13.24 13.75
C GLY A 90 -9.68 -13.18 13.63
N HIS A 91 -10.24 -11.99 13.41
CA HIS A 91 -11.68 -11.82 13.17
C HIS A 91 -12.11 -12.48 11.85
N ALA A 92 -11.34 -12.37 10.78
CA ALA A 92 -11.67 -13.00 9.50
C ALA A 92 -11.77 -14.53 9.60
N LEU A 93 -10.94 -15.15 10.46
CA LEU A 93 -10.90 -16.60 10.66
C LEU A 93 -11.92 -17.12 11.67
N THR A 94 -12.24 -16.33 12.71
CA THR A 94 -13.04 -16.81 13.85
C THR A 94 -14.50 -16.34 13.82
N SER A 95 -14.82 -15.29 13.06
CA SER A 95 -16.17 -14.76 13.01
C SER A 95 -17.12 -15.64 12.20
N THR A 96 -18.35 -15.76 12.68
CA THR A 96 -19.44 -16.39 11.91
C THR A 96 -19.82 -15.57 10.68
N THR A 97 -19.59 -14.25 10.72
CA THR A 97 -19.91 -13.31 9.64
C THR A 97 -18.74 -12.35 9.40
N PRO A 98 -17.62 -12.83 8.85
CA PRO A 98 -16.45 -12.00 8.59
C PRO A 98 -16.75 -10.95 7.51
N TYR A 99 -16.06 -9.81 7.58
CA TYR A 99 -16.16 -8.76 6.57
C TYR A 99 -15.49 -9.20 5.28
N THR A 100 -16.01 -8.71 4.15
CA THR A 100 -15.38 -8.96 2.84
C THR A 100 -14.04 -8.24 2.71
N ARG A 101 -13.91 -7.04 3.32
CA ARG A 101 -12.69 -6.24 3.31
C ARG A 101 -12.39 -5.69 4.70
N TYR A 102 -11.15 -5.85 5.13
CA TYR A 102 -10.58 -5.27 6.34
C TYR A 102 -9.56 -4.22 5.96
N HIS A 103 -9.60 -3.08 6.64
CA HIS A 103 -8.66 -1.97 6.44
C HIS A 103 -7.97 -1.67 7.76
N PRO A 104 -7.01 -2.50 8.22
CA PRO A 104 -6.23 -2.19 9.40
C PRO A 104 -5.36 -0.97 9.09
N MET A 105 -5.81 0.21 9.48
CA MET A 105 -5.11 1.49 9.36
C MET A 105 -5.77 2.51 10.29
N ASP A 106 -5.08 3.61 10.57
CA ASP A 106 -5.65 4.70 11.35
C ASP A 106 -6.89 5.30 10.66
N TYR A 107 -7.84 5.78 11.46
CA TYR A 107 -9.10 6.34 10.98
C TYR A 107 -8.89 7.50 9.99
N TYR A 108 -7.89 8.37 10.24
CA TYR A 108 -7.56 9.46 9.32
C TYR A 108 -7.19 8.95 7.93
N TRP A 109 -6.34 7.92 7.87
CA TRP A 109 -5.90 7.32 6.62
C TRP A 109 -7.03 6.58 5.91
N TRP A 110 -7.87 5.87 6.66
CA TRP A 110 -9.05 5.22 6.13
C TRP A 110 -10.00 6.26 5.48
N LEU A 111 -10.30 7.36 6.19
CA LEU A 111 -11.18 8.40 5.69
C LEU A 111 -10.60 9.08 4.45
N ARG A 112 -9.31 9.43 4.49
CA ARG A 112 -8.61 9.99 3.33
C ARG A 112 -8.70 9.06 2.13
N MET A 113 -8.46 7.77 2.32
CA MET A 113 -8.55 6.76 1.26
C MET A 113 -9.97 6.68 0.68
N GLN A 114 -11.00 6.65 1.53
CA GLN A 114 -12.40 6.63 1.09
C GLN A 114 -12.76 7.87 0.27
N VAL A 115 -12.36 9.06 0.74
CA VAL A 115 -12.59 10.31 0.02
C VAL A 115 -11.91 10.27 -1.35
N MET A 116 -10.63 9.91 -1.40
CA MET A 116 -9.89 9.88 -2.68
C MET A 116 -10.43 8.85 -3.67
N THR A 117 -10.90 7.70 -3.18
CA THR A 117 -11.39 6.61 -4.04
C THR A 117 -12.78 6.90 -4.62
N HIS A 118 -13.62 7.63 -3.89
CA HIS A 118 -15.00 7.90 -4.28
C HIS A 118 -15.24 9.32 -4.81
N MET A 119 -14.25 10.19 -4.71
CA MET A 119 -14.31 11.55 -5.26
C MET A 119 -14.26 11.50 -6.80
N PRO A 120 -15.05 12.35 -7.50
CA PRO A 120 -14.98 12.45 -8.95
C PRO A 120 -13.56 12.73 -9.45
N ALA A 121 -13.15 12.04 -10.52
CA ALA A 121 -11.80 12.12 -11.08
C ALA A 121 -11.33 13.57 -11.31
N ALA A 122 -12.22 14.44 -11.81
CA ALA A 122 -11.91 15.85 -12.05
C ALA A 122 -11.49 16.63 -10.78
N ILE A 123 -12.02 16.26 -9.61
CA ILE A 123 -11.66 16.91 -8.34
C ILE A 123 -10.37 16.28 -7.79
N SER A 124 -10.25 14.95 -7.88
CA SER A 124 -9.03 14.24 -7.47
C SER A 124 -7.80 14.69 -8.25
N ASP A 125 -7.90 14.81 -9.57
CA ASP A 125 -6.79 15.25 -10.43
C ASP A 125 -6.37 16.67 -10.08
N ARG A 126 -7.33 17.54 -9.77
CA ARG A 126 -7.05 18.93 -9.39
C ARG A 126 -6.35 19.05 -8.03
N LEU A 127 -6.61 18.13 -7.11
CA LEU A 127 -5.92 18.04 -5.81
C LEU A 127 -4.54 17.36 -5.90
N TYR A 128 -4.25 16.63 -6.97
CA TYR A 128 -2.97 15.95 -7.17
C TYR A 128 -1.97 16.76 -7.99
N ILE A 129 -2.46 17.64 -8.89
CA ILE A 129 -1.65 18.48 -9.76
C ILE A 129 -1.13 19.74 -9.04
N TYR A 130 -1.71 20.08 -7.88
CA TYR A 130 -1.36 21.24 -7.05
C TYR A 130 -1.05 20.83 -5.61
#